data_AF-A0AA37N3Z8-F1
#
_entry.id   AF-A0AA37N3Z8-F1
#
_cell.length_a   1.000
_cell.length_b   1.000
_cell.length_c   1.000
_cell.angle_alpha   90.00
_cell.angle_beta   90.00
_cell.angle_gamma   90.00
#
_symmetry.space_group_name_H-M   'P 1'
#
loop_
_entity.id
_entity.type
_entity.pdbx_description
1 polymer ?
#
loop_
_entity_poly.entity_id
_entity_poly.type
_entity_poly.pdbx_seq_one_letter_code
_entity_poly.pdbx_strand_id
1 'polypeptide(L)'
;MMKKIKDMIPDSIYLKMRFKKSMGYSLNLKEPKTFNEKLQWLKLYNRNPEYTTMVDKYAVKKYISEKIGAEYIIPTLGVWNCFDEIDFDALPDQFVLKCTHDSGGLVVCRDKSSLDMDAARKKIETSLSNNFYYMGREWPYKNVPHRIIAEQYMADDLRDYKLFCFDGVPRMTLVCSERFTKDGLKEDFYDEAWNHLNVQRPAHGNAILPIQRPKQYELMKKLAAKLSEKMPFARIDFYEINEKVYFGEITFYPASGFEGFKPEEWDLKLGEWIKLPTGGTD
;
A
#
# COMPACT_ATOMS: atom_id res chain seq x y z
N MET A 1 -25.58 1.61 11.17
CA MET A 1 -24.27 1.73 11.84
C MET A 1 -24.14 3.15 12.40
N MET A 2 -24.08 3.34 13.72
CA MET A 2 -23.86 4.68 14.29
C MET A 2 -22.50 5.19 13.83
N LYS A 3 -22.44 6.37 13.21
CA LYS A 3 -21.16 7.04 12.88
C LYS A 3 -20.39 7.20 14.18
N LYS A 4 -19.14 6.72 14.23
CA LYS A 4 -18.29 6.94 15.40
C LYS A 4 -18.04 8.45 15.49
N ILE A 5 -17.91 9.02 16.69
CA ILE A 5 -17.70 10.48 16.88
C ILE A 5 -16.55 11.00 16.00
N LYS A 6 -15.48 10.19 15.87
CA LYS A 6 -14.33 10.50 15.00
C LYS A 6 -14.68 10.68 13.52
N ASP A 7 -15.76 10.08 13.03
CA ASP A 7 -16.19 10.10 11.62
C ASP A 7 -16.93 11.41 11.28
N MET A 8 -17.33 12.18 12.31
CA MET A 8 -17.98 13.49 12.18
C MET A 8 -17.00 14.66 12.25
N ILE A 9 -15.74 14.40 12.66
CA ILE A 9 -14.69 15.43 12.71
C ILE A 9 -14.27 15.76 11.28
N PRO A 10 -14.24 17.05 10.88
CA PRO A 10 -13.73 17.49 9.59
C PRO A 10 -12.32 16.93 9.32
N ASP A 11 -12.08 16.48 8.08
CA ASP A 11 -10.83 15.80 7.71
C ASP A 11 -9.58 16.58 8.11
N SER A 12 -9.56 17.89 7.87
CA SER A 12 -8.41 18.75 8.20
C SER A 12 -8.12 18.82 9.71
N ILE A 13 -9.16 18.82 10.55
CA ILE A 13 -9.04 18.82 12.01
C ILE A 13 -8.52 17.45 12.47
N TYR A 14 -9.13 16.37 11.97
CA TYR A 14 -8.69 15.00 12.29
C TYR A 14 -7.22 14.78 11.93
N LEU A 15 -6.81 15.17 10.72
CA LEU A 15 -5.44 15.03 10.25
C LEU A 15 -4.46 15.83 11.10
N LYS A 16 -4.75 17.09 11.45
CA LYS A 16 -3.89 17.90 12.33
C LYS A 16 -3.69 17.26 13.71
N MET A 17 -4.77 16.78 14.33
CA MET A 17 -4.71 16.12 15.64
C MET A 17 -3.93 14.81 15.58
N ARG A 18 -4.23 13.96 14.59
CA ARG A 18 -3.57 12.65 14.43
C ARG A 18 -2.10 12.82 14.09
N PHE A 19 -1.76 13.74 13.19
CA PHE A 19 -0.40 14.04 12.79
C PHE A 19 0.43 14.50 14.00
N LYS A 20 -0.05 15.47 14.79
CA LYS A 20 0.67 15.94 15.98
C LYS A 20 0.93 14.81 16.99
N LYS A 21 -0.05 13.92 17.18
CA LYS A 21 0.10 12.75 18.06
C LYS A 21 1.15 11.76 17.53
N SER A 22 1.22 11.54 16.22
CA SER A 22 2.09 10.55 15.61
C SER A 22 3.51 11.05 15.36
N MET A 23 3.65 12.30 14.90
CA MET A 23 4.92 12.87 14.45
C MET A 23 5.60 13.76 15.50
N GLY A 24 4.88 14.17 16.56
CA GLY A 24 5.44 15.02 17.63
C GLY A 24 5.48 16.52 17.33
N TYR A 25 5.20 16.94 16.09
CA TYR A 25 5.13 18.36 15.68
C TYR A 25 3.79 18.70 14.99
N SER A 26 3.48 20.00 14.88
CA SER A 26 2.20 20.44 14.31
C SER A 26 2.22 20.42 12.78
N LEU A 27 1.18 19.86 12.16
CA LEU A 27 1.02 19.80 10.70
C LEU A 27 0.86 21.20 10.08
N ASN A 28 1.77 21.61 9.21
CA ASN A 28 1.64 22.82 8.40
C ASN A 28 1.03 22.52 7.03
N LEU A 29 -0.26 22.84 6.84
CA LEU A 29 -0.93 22.69 5.54
C LEU A 29 -0.75 23.88 4.60
N LYS A 30 -0.27 25.03 5.09
CA LYS A 30 -0.07 26.24 4.27
C LYS A 30 1.25 26.16 3.50
N GLU A 31 2.29 25.66 4.16
CA GLU A 31 3.63 25.50 3.60
C GLU A 31 4.22 24.14 4.04
N PRO A 32 3.66 23.02 3.57
CA PRO A 32 4.15 21.68 3.92
C PRO A 32 5.54 21.44 3.32
N LYS A 33 6.49 21.04 4.14
CA LYS A 33 7.89 20.84 3.72
C LYS A 33 8.25 19.37 3.67
N THR A 34 7.89 18.63 4.71
CA THR A 34 8.27 17.24 4.85
C THR A 34 7.39 16.31 3.99
N PHE A 35 7.89 15.12 3.71
CA PHE A 35 7.15 14.06 3.02
C PHE A 35 5.84 13.78 3.73
N ASN A 36 5.90 13.56 5.05
CA ASN A 36 4.72 13.29 5.86
C ASN A 36 3.70 14.44 5.83
N GLU A 37 4.12 15.71 5.90
CA GLU A 37 3.22 16.87 5.77
C GLU A 37 2.57 16.93 4.38
N LYS A 38 3.37 16.75 3.32
CA LYS A 38 2.89 16.77 1.93
C LYS A 38 1.90 15.64 1.66
N LEU A 39 2.10 14.44 2.23
CA LEU A 39 1.11 13.37 2.14
C LEU A 39 -0.24 13.77 2.77
N GLN A 40 -0.23 14.46 3.93
CA GLN A 40 -1.49 14.94 4.52
C GLN A 40 -2.15 16.03 3.66
N TRP A 41 -1.36 16.92 3.05
CA TRP A 41 -1.87 17.90 2.08
C TRP A 41 -2.54 17.19 0.90
N LEU A 42 -1.89 16.18 0.32
CA LEU A 42 -2.42 15.42 -0.83
C LEU A 42 -3.75 14.71 -0.50
N LYS A 43 -3.95 14.19 0.72
CA LYS A 43 -5.24 13.60 1.13
C LYS A 43 -6.40 14.61 1.10
N LEU A 44 -6.11 15.87 1.39
CA LEU A 44 -7.12 16.93 1.45
C LEU A 44 -7.41 17.52 0.07
N TYR A 45 -6.37 17.71 -0.75
CA TYR A 45 -6.48 18.59 -1.93
C TYR A 45 -6.15 17.89 -3.26
N ASN A 46 -5.48 16.73 -3.26
CA ASN A 46 -5.23 15.95 -4.48
C ASN A 46 -6.19 14.76 -4.61
N ARG A 47 -7.43 15.07 -5.01
CA ARG A 47 -8.55 14.13 -5.03
C ARG A 47 -8.94 13.79 -6.47
N ASN A 48 -8.33 12.73 -7.02
CA ASN A 48 -8.62 12.24 -8.37
C ASN A 48 -9.40 10.91 -8.32
N PRO A 49 -10.64 10.83 -8.84
CA PRO A 49 -11.46 9.60 -8.85
C PRO A 49 -10.75 8.35 -9.36
N GLU A 50 -9.80 8.48 -10.28
CA GLU A 50 -9.01 7.36 -10.80
C GLU A 50 -8.21 6.66 -9.69
N TYR A 51 -7.80 7.39 -8.64
CA TYR A 51 -7.09 6.80 -7.50
C TYR A 51 -7.94 5.76 -6.75
N THR A 52 -9.27 5.90 -6.73
CA THR A 52 -10.16 4.88 -6.16
C THR A 52 -10.07 3.58 -6.94
N THR A 53 -9.99 3.64 -8.28
CA THR A 53 -9.74 2.46 -9.11
C THR A 53 -8.37 1.85 -8.82
N MET A 54 -7.34 2.69 -8.63
CA MET A 54 -5.96 2.23 -8.41
C MET A 54 -5.73 1.55 -7.05
N VAL A 55 -6.54 1.86 -6.02
CA VAL A 55 -6.43 1.21 -4.71
C VAL A 55 -7.43 0.05 -4.50
N ASP A 56 -8.41 -0.11 -5.39
CA ASP A 56 -9.32 -1.26 -5.40
C ASP A 56 -8.57 -2.49 -5.93
N LYS A 57 -8.31 -3.49 -5.08
CA LYS A 57 -7.54 -4.69 -5.44
C LYS A 57 -8.13 -5.49 -6.61
N TYR A 58 -9.41 -5.34 -6.90
CA TYR A 58 -10.05 -5.94 -8.07
C TYR A 58 -9.95 -5.04 -9.29
N ALA A 59 -10.40 -3.78 -9.17
CA ALA A 59 -10.50 -2.87 -10.32
C ALA A 59 -9.12 -2.44 -10.85
N VAL A 60 -8.11 -2.34 -9.97
CA VAL A 60 -6.73 -2.00 -10.35
C VAL A 60 -6.18 -2.98 -11.38
N LYS A 61 -6.59 -4.25 -11.37
CA LYS A 61 -6.07 -5.25 -12.31
C LYS A 61 -6.36 -4.89 -13.76
N LYS A 62 -7.54 -4.34 -14.06
CA LYS A 62 -7.84 -3.85 -15.40
C LYS A 62 -6.92 -2.69 -15.78
N TYR A 63 -6.74 -1.73 -14.87
CA TYR A 63 -5.83 -0.60 -15.06
C TYR A 63 -4.39 -1.05 -15.33
N ILE A 64 -3.87 -2.01 -14.55
CA ILE A 64 -2.53 -2.57 -14.71
C ILE A 64 -2.39 -3.32 -16.05
N SER A 65 -3.39 -4.12 -16.43
CA SER A 65 -3.40 -4.86 -17.70
C SER A 65 -3.29 -3.91 -18.90
N GLU A 66 -4.07 -2.83 -18.90
CA GLU A 66 -4.05 -1.82 -19.96
C GLU A 66 -2.75 -1.00 -19.99
N LYS A 67 -2.14 -0.75 -18.82
CA LYS A 67 -0.94 0.09 -18.72
C LYS A 67 0.35 -0.67 -18.96
N ILE A 68 0.52 -1.85 -18.35
CA ILE A 68 1.78 -2.59 -18.39
C ILE A 68 1.65 -4.02 -18.90
N GLY A 69 0.44 -4.57 -19.01
CA GLY A 69 0.21 -5.93 -19.48
C GLY A 69 -0.33 -6.86 -18.40
N ALA A 70 -1.15 -7.83 -18.80
CA ALA A 70 -1.81 -8.78 -17.91
C ALA A 70 -0.84 -9.80 -17.29
N GLU A 71 0.32 -10.02 -17.90
CA GLU A 71 1.33 -10.98 -17.47
C GLU A 71 1.94 -10.66 -16.10
N TYR A 72 1.82 -9.41 -15.65
CA TYR A 72 2.28 -8.92 -14.35
C TYR A 72 1.22 -9.07 -13.25
N ILE A 73 0.01 -9.55 -13.55
CA ILE A 73 -1.07 -9.61 -12.57
C ILE A 73 -1.14 -11.01 -11.94
N ILE A 74 -1.29 -11.08 -10.62
CA ILE A 74 -1.62 -12.33 -9.94
C ILE A 74 -3.04 -12.74 -10.31
N PRO A 75 -3.29 -13.99 -10.76
CA PRO A 75 -4.61 -14.43 -11.17
C PRO A 75 -5.68 -14.25 -10.08
N THR A 76 -6.80 -13.63 -10.46
CA THR A 76 -8.03 -13.61 -9.64
C THR A 76 -8.81 -14.89 -9.89
N LEU A 77 -9.13 -15.61 -8.83
CA LEU A 77 -9.89 -16.86 -8.87
C LEU A 77 -11.40 -16.62 -8.73
N GLY A 78 -11.80 -15.53 -8.08
CA GLY A 78 -13.20 -15.14 -7.96
C GLY A 78 -13.39 -13.79 -7.25
N VAL A 79 -14.62 -13.27 -7.31
CA VAL A 79 -15.04 -12.01 -6.68
C VAL A 79 -16.47 -12.13 -6.16
N TRP A 80 -16.72 -11.69 -4.93
CA TRP A 80 -18.00 -11.83 -4.23
C TRP A 80 -18.31 -10.60 -3.37
N ASN A 81 -19.58 -10.40 -3.01
CA ASN A 81 -20.01 -9.27 -2.18
C ASN A 81 -20.03 -9.61 -0.68
N CYS A 82 -20.21 -10.89 -0.33
CA CYS A 82 -20.14 -11.37 1.05
C CYS A 82 -19.52 -12.77 1.12
N PHE A 83 -19.15 -13.20 2.33
CA PHE A 83 -18.44 -14.45 2.54
C PHE A 83 -19.31 -15.68 2.18
N ASP A 84 -20.63 -15.58 2.33
CA ASP A 84 -21.58 -16.66 2.01
C ASP A 84 -21.72 -16.93 0.51
N GLU A 85 -21.34 -15.98 -0.34
CA GLU A 85 -21.38 -16.15 -1.80
C GLU A 85 -20.17 -16.94 -2.34
N ILE A 86 -19.13 -17.17 -1.51
CA ILE A 86 -17.90 -17.83 -1.94
C ILE A 86 -18.14 -19.32 -2.19
N ASP A 87 -17.95 -19.75 -3.43
CA ASP A 87 -17.87 -21.16 -3.78
C ASP A 87 -16.45 -21.69 -3.49
N PHE A 88 -16.28 -22.27 -2.30
CA PHE A 88 -15.00 -22.85 -1.87
C PHE A 88 -14.64 -24.13 -2.62
N ASP A 89 -15.62 -24.84 -3.18
CA ASP A 89 -15.38 -26.07 -3.94
C ASP A 89 -14.74 -25.76 -5.30
N ALA A 90 -15.09 -24.63 -5.91
CA ALA A 90 -14.48 -24.13 -7.14
C ALA A 90 -13.06 -23.56 -6.97
N LEU A 91 -12.66 -23.21 -5.74
CA LEU A 91 -11.31 -22.71 -5.46
C LEU A 91 -10.26 -23.84 -5.48
N PRO A 92 -8.98 -23.56 -5.78
CA PRO A 92 -7.89 -24.52 -5.56
C PRO A 92 -7.67 -24.80 -4.07
N ASP A 93 -6.81 -25.76 -3.73
CA ASP A 93 -6.46 -26.07 -2.32
C ASP A 93 -5.70 -24.93 -1.63
N GLN A 94 -5.06 -24.05 -2.41
CA GLN A 94 -4.30 -22.91 -1.92
C GLN A 94 -4.74 -21.60 -2.57
N PHE A 95 -5.13 -20.62 -1.76
CA PHE A 95 -5.60 -19.33 -2.23
C PHE A 95 -5.42 -18.26 -1.15
N VAL A 96 -5.59 -17.01 -1.54
CA VAL A 96 -5.58 -15.87 -0.64
C VAL A 96 -6.88 -15.08 -0.79
N LEU A 97 -7.69 -15.00 0.27
CA LEU A 97 -8.85 -14.12 0.32
C LEU A 97 -8.43 -12.72 0.76
N LYS A 98 -8.91 -11.70 0.05
CA LYS A 98 -8.64 -10.29 0.36
C LYS A 98 -9.91 -9.45 0.23
N CYS A 99 -10.06 -8.45 1.10
CA CYS A 99 -11.03 -7.37 0.87
C CYS A 99 -10.45 -6.36 -0.13
N THR A 100 -11.27 -5.86 -1.04
CA THR A 100 -10.84 -4.94 -2.11
C THR A 100 -10.49 -3.54 -1.62
N HIS A 101 -11.09 -3.07 -0.53
CA HIS A 101 -11.14 -1.67 -0.10
C HIS A 101 -10.25 -1.30 1.09
N ASP A 102 -9.53 -2.25 1.68
CA ASP A 102 -8.84 -2.04 2.95
C ASP A 102 -7.36 -2.47 2.94
N SER A 103 -6.73 -2.43 4.12
CA SER A 103 -5.46 -3.10 4.39
C SER A 103 -5.61 -3.93 5.65
N GLY A 104 -5.70 -5.25 5.53
CA GLY A 104 -5.71 -6.19 6.66
C GLY A 104 -6.76 -7.29 6.58
N GLY A 105 -7.85 -7.09 5.81
CA GLY A 105 -8.79 -8.14 5.46
C GLY A 105 -8.15 -9.18 4.56
N LEU A 106 -7.39 -10.11 5.15
CA LEU A 106 -6.54 -11.10 4.47
C LEU A 106 -6.66 -12.46 5.15
N VAL A 107 -6.97 -13.51 4.41
CA VAL A 107 -6.89 -14.91 4.85
C VAL A 107 -6.03 -15.67 3.86
N VAL A 108 -4.97 -16.32 4.35
CA VAL A 108 -4.08 -17.16 3.54
C VAL A 108 -4.46 -18.61 3.78
N CYS A 109 -4.98 -19.28 2.75
CA CYS A 109 -5.29 -20.70 2.76
C CYS A 109 -4.12 -21.47 2.14
N ARG A 110 -3.41 -22.25 2.96
CA ARG A 110 -2.32 -23.15 2.51
C ARG A 110 -2.78 -24.58 2.28
N ASP A 111 -3.91 -24.92 2.87
CA ASP A 111 -4.59 -26.20 2.76
C ASP A 111 -6.05 -25.96 3.13
N LYS A 112 -6.93 -26.17 2.15
CA LYS A 112 -8.36 -25.92 2.30
C LYS A 112 -8.99 -26.84 3.34
N SER A 113 -8.47 -28.06 3.51
CA SER A 113 -9.01 -29.04 4.46
C SER A 113 -8.78 -28.66 5.93
N SER A 114 -7.76 -27.83 6.21
CA SER A 114 -7.43 -27.35 7.55
C SER A 114 -7.75 -25.87 7.76
N LEU A 115 -8.43 -25.23 6.80
CA LEU A 115 -8.84 -23.83 6.92
C LEU A 115 -9.94 -23.67 7.98
N ASP A 116 -9.67 -22.86 9.00
CA ASP A 116 -10.68 -22.43 9.96
C ASP A 116 -11.68 -21.46 9.30
N MET A 117 -12.80 -22.01 8.84
CA MET A 117 -13.83 -21.29 8.11
C MET A 117 -14.52 -20.21 8.96
N ASP A 118 -14.69 -20.45 10.26
CA ASP A 118 -15.34 -19.50 11.16
C ASP A 118 -14.41 -18.31 11.45
N ALA A 119 -13.12 -18.56 11.67
CA ALA A 119 -12.12 -17.52 11.82
C ALA A 119 -11.95 -16.71 10.52
N ALA A 120 -11.92 -17.39 9.37
CA ALA A 120 -11.83 -16.75 8.06
C ALA A 120 -13.04 -15.83 7.81
N ARG A 121 -14.26 -16.35 8.00
CA ARG A 121 -15.51 -15.59 7.91
C ARG A 121 -15.48 -14.36 8.80
N LYS A 122 -15.20 -14.55 10.09
CA LYS A 122 -15.18 -13.46 11.08
C LYS A 122 -14.20 -12.36 10.67
N LYS A 123 -13.01 -12.73 10.20
CA LYS A 123 -11.98 -11.77 9.77
C LYS A 123 -12.41 -10.96 8.54
N ILE A 124 -12.94 -11.65 7.51
CA ILE A 124 -13.36 -11.00 6.27
C ILE A 124 -14.59 -10.12 6.48
N GLU A 125 -15.63 -10.63 7.14
CA GLU A 125 -16.87 -9.88 7.40
C GLU A 125 -16.64 -8.66 8.31
N THR A 126 -15.76 -8.80 9.31
CA THR A 126 -15.33 -7.63 10.10
C THR A 126 -14.69 -6.58 9.21
N SER A 127 -13.84 -6.98 8.27
CA SER A 127 -13.14 -6.05 7.37
C SER A 127 -14.10 -5.40 6.36
N LEU A 128 -15.02 -6.17 5.76
CA LEU A 128 -16.08 -5.68 4.89
C LEU A 128 -16.99 -4.64 5.56
N SER A 129 -17.29 -4.80 6.85
CA SER A 129 -18.15 -3.86 7.58
C SER A 129 -17.49 -2.48 7.83
N ASN A 130 -16.17 -2.37 7.69
CA ASN A 130 -15.43 -1.15 7.99
C ASN A 130 -15.07 -0.39 6.72
N ASN A 131 -15.29 0.93 6.71
CA ASN A 131 -14.77 1.80 5.67
C ASN A 131 -13.36 2.30 6.04
N PHE A 132 -12.36 1.84 5.28
CA PHE A 132 -10.94 2.06 5.54
C PHE A 132 -10.53 3.55 5.51
N TYR A 133 -11.23 4.39 4.73
CA TYR A 133 -10.97 5.83 4.68
C TYR A 133 -11.02 6.49 6.07
N TYR A 134 -11.89 6.05 6.97
CA TYR A 134 -12.01 6.67 8.29
C TYR A 134 -10.81 6.39 9.22
N MET A 135 -9.91 5.45 8.89
CA MET A 135 -8.68 5.22 9.66
C MET A 135 -7.65 6.32 9.45
N GLY A 136 -7.40 6.70 8.19
CA GLY A 136 -6.33 7.60 7.80
C GLY A 136 -6.75 8.87 7.06
N ARG A 137 -8.05 9.01 6.74
CA ARG A 137 -8.60 9.98 5.77
C ARG A 137 -7.94 9.87 4.39
N GLU A 138 -7.61 8.64 4.00
CA GLU A 138 -7.02 8.34 2.70
C GLU A 138 -8.11 8.34 1.64
N TRP A 139 -8.26 9.49 0.98
CA TRP A 139 -9.35 9.75 0.05
C TRP A 139 -9.58 8.68 -1.04
N PRO A 140 -8.54 8.06 -1.65
CA PRO A 140 -8.72 6.99 -2.65
C PRO A 140 -9.60 5.84 -2.16
N TYR A 141 -9.50 5.46 -0.88
CA TYR A 141 -10.27 4.36 -0.30
C TYR A 141 -11.73 4.71 0.04
N LYS A 142 -12.13 5.99 -0.04
CA LYS A 142 -13.42 6.46 0.47
C LYS A 142 -14.62 5.77 -0.16
N ASN A 143 -14.53 5.52 -1.46
CA ASN A 143 -15.63 5.03 -2.30
C ASN A 143 -15.30 3.70 -3.00
N VAL A 144 -14.26 2.97 -2.55
CA VAL A 144 -13.97 1.65 -3.11
C VAL A 144 -15.13 0.71 -2.77
N PRO A 145 -15.71 -0.04 -3.72
CA PRO A 145 -16.71 -1.06 -3.41
C PRO A 145 -16.13 -2.12 -2.48
N HIS A 146 -16.83 -2.44 -1.39
CA HIS A 146 -16.42 -3.48 -0.44
C HIS A 146 -16.78 -4.84 -1.01
N ARG A 147 -15.79 -5.59 -1.48
CA ARG A 147 -15.92 -6.92 -2.07
C ARG A 147 -14.82 -7.83 -1.55
N ILE A 148 -15.01 -9.13 -1.74
CA ILE A 148 -14.01 -10.17 -1.49
C ILE A 148 -13.45 -10.60 -2.83
N ILE A 149 -12.13 -10.75 -2.92
CA ILE A 149 -11.47 -11.46 -4.02
C ILE A 149 -10.72 -12.67 -3.47
N ALA A 150 -10.66 -13.73 -4.28
CA ALA A 150 -9.68 -14.80 -4.12
C ALA A 150 -8.57 -14.60 -5.15
N GLU A 151 -7.32 -14.69 -4.73
CA GLU A 151 -6.16 -14.70 -5.61
C GLU A 151 -5.40 -16.02 -5.49
N GLN A 152 -4.72 -16.40 -6.57
CA GLN A 152 -3.82 -17.53 -6.55
C GLN A 152 -2.75 -17.33 -5.46
N TYR A 153 -2.56 -18.36 -4.64
CA TYR A 153 -1.44 -18.42 -3.71
C TYR A 153 -0.13 -18.63 -4.49
N MET A 154 0.87 -17.77 -4.24
CA MET A 154 2.09 -17.75 -5.05
C MET A 154 3.31 -18.33 -4.32
N ALA A 155 3.53 -17.96 -3.05
CA ALA A 155 4.61 -18.48 -2.21
C ALA A 155 4.42 -18.03 -0.74
N ASP A 156 5.15 -18.69 0.19
CA ASP A 156 5.18 -18.34 1.62
C ASP A 156 6.00 -17.08 1.92
N ASP A 157 7.17 -16.96 1.28
CA ASP A 157 8.09 -15.83 1.48
C ASP A 157 8.14 -14.98 0.21
N LEU A 158 7.15 -14.09 0.09
CA LEU A 158 7.13 -13.08 -0.95
C LEU A 158 7.86 -11.84 -0.46
N ARG A 159 9.04 -11.58 -1.04
CA ARG A 159 9.74 -10.34 -0.80
C ARG A 159 9.04 -9.20 -1.52
N ASP A 160 8.61 -8.21 -0.76
CA ASP A 160 8.01 -6.98 -1.28
C ASP A 160 9.11 -6.01 -1.73
N TYR A 161 9.10 -5.62 -3.01
CA TYR A 161 9.92 -4.52 -3.53
C TYR A 161 9.03 -3.30 -3.74
N LYS A 162 9.18 -2.29 -2.89
CA LYS A 162 8.28 -1.14 -2.83
C LYS A 162 8.98 0.12 -3.34
N LEU A 163 8.77 0.46 -4.60
CA LEU A 163 9.45 1.58 -5.27
C LEU A 163 8.72 2.89 -4.99
N PHE A 164 9.41 3.82 -4.35
CA PHE A 164 8.94 5.17 -4.08
C PHE A 164 9.18 6.02 -5.33
N CYS A 165 8.07 6.42 -5.96
CA CYS A 165 8.09 7.13 -7.21
C CYS A 165 7.54 8.55 -7.04
N PHE A 166 8.20 9.50 -7.69
CA PHE A 166 7.89 10.92 -7.64
C PHE A 166 7.73 11.42 -9.07
N ASP A 167 6.48 11.61 -9.51
CA ASP A 167 6.12 12.01 -10.88
C ASP A 167 6.77 11.11 -11.95
N GLY A 168 6.51 9.80 -11.86
CA GLY A 168 7.08 8.82 -12.79
C GLY A 168 8.56 8.49 -12.58
N VAL A 169 9.23 9.05 -11.56
CA VAL A 169 10.65 8.79 -11.28
C VAL A 169 10.82 7.92 -10.02
N PRO A 170 11.17 6.62 -10.14
CA PRO A 170 11.52 5.78 -9.00
C PRO A 170 12.87 6.21 -8.43
N ARG A 171 12.90 6.69 -7.19
CA ARG A 171 14.13 7.23 -6.55
C ARG A 171 14.66 6.38 -5.40
N MET A 172 13.80 5.57 -4.80
CA MET A 172 14.13 4.80 -3.61
C MET A 172 13.29 3.52 -3.59
N THR A 173 13.88 2.42 -3.11
CA THR A 173 13.19 1.14 -2.98
C THR A 173 13.23 0.70 -1.53
N LEU A 174 12.06 0.48 -0.93
CA LEU A 174 11.92 -0.20 0.36
C LEU A 174 11.76 -1.69 0.11
N VAL A 175 12.56 -2.50 0.79
CA VAL A 175 12.45 -3.96 0.79
C VAL A 175 12.05 -4.43 2.18
N CYS A 176 10.94 -5.16 2.24
CA CYS A 176 10.48 -5.77 3.48
C CYS A 176 10.95 -7.23 3.54
N SER A 177 11.58 -7.63 4.65
CA SER A 177 12.04 -9.01 4.88
C SER A 177 11.71 -9.48 6.30
N GLU A 178 11.87 -10.78 6.54
CA GLU A 178 11.79 -11.39 7.88
C GLU A 178 10.47 -11.18 8.64
N ARG A 179 9.38 -10.84 7.93
CA ARG A 179 8.06 -10.50 8.51
C ARG A 179 7.54 -11.54 9.52
N PHE A 180 7.86 -12.81 9.30
CA PHE A 180 7.37 -13.95 10.10
C PHE A 180 8.44 -14.58 11.02
N THR A 181 9.61 -13.93 11.17
CA THR A 181 10.65 -14.40 12.10
C THR A 181 10.38 -13.90 13.52
N LYS A 182 11.09 -14.47 14.51
CA LYS A 182 11.02 -14.01 15.91
C LYS A 182 11.48 -12.56 16.08
N ASP A 183 12.39 -12.10 15.22
CA ASP A 183 12.98 -10.77 15.26
C ASP A 183 12.14 -9.70 14.53
N GLY A 184 11.04 -10.14 13.90
CA GLY A 184 10.04 -9.30 13.26
C GLY A 184 10.50 -8.67 11.94
N LEU A 185 9.56 -7.95 11.32
CA LEU A 185 9.73 -7.24 10.05
C LEU A 185 10.99 -6.34 10.05
N LYS A 186 11.84 -6.55 9.04
CA LYS A 186 12.93 -5.64 8.68
C LYS A 186 12.58 -4.85 7.44
N GLU A 187 13.09 -3.62 7.40
CA GLU A 187 12.85 -2.67 6.33
C GLU A 187 14.16 -2.02 5.90
N ASP A 188 14.57 -2.31 4.68
CA ASP A 188 15.81 -1.83 4.09
C ASP A 188 15.51 -0.92 2.91
N PHE A 189 16.14 0.25 2.88
CA PHE A 189 15.97 1.22 1.83
C PHE A 189 17.20 1.23 0.93
N TYR A 190 16.96 1.31 -0.38
CA TYR A 190 17.98 1.33 -1.40
C TYR A 190 17.77 2.51 -2.34
N ASP A 191 18.87 3.08 -2.85
CA ASP A 191 18.81 4.06 -3.92
C ASP A 191 18.56 3.42 -5.29
N GLU A 192 18.56 4.26 -6.33
CA GLU A 192 18.32 3.84 -7.71
C GLU A 192 19.37 2.86 -8.26
N ALA A 193 20.58 2.86 -7.69
CA ALA A 193 21.71 2.02 -8.05
C ALA A 193 21.85 0.80 -7.13
N TRP A 194 20.88 0.57 -6.24
CA TRP A 194 20.87 -0.50 -5.24
C TRP A 194 21.94 -0.37 -4.14
N ASN A 195 22.39 0.85 -3.85
CA ASN A 195 23.18 1.10 -2.65
C ASN A 195 22.24 1.19 -1.45
N HIS A 196 22.60 0.53 -0.35
CA HIS A 196 21.85 0.63 0.90
C HIS A 196 21.92 2.06 1.43
N LEU A 197 20.75 2.60 1.81
CA LEU A 197 20.61 3.94 2.34
C LEU A 197 20.60 3.89 3.87
N ASN A 198 21.31 4.83 4.49
CA ASN A 198 21.22 5.05 5.93
C ASN A 198 19.89 5.75 6.28
N VAL A 199 18.78 5.04 6.13
CA VAL A 199 17.42 5.46 6.49
C VAL A 199 16.63 4.27 7.02
N GLN A 200 15.82 4.51 8.04
CA GLN A 200 15.00 3.49 8.70
C GLN A 200 13.63 4.05 9.06
N ARG A 201 12.64 3.16 9.14
CA ARG A 201 11.42 3.44 9.89
C ARG A 201 11.69 3.32 11.39
N PRO A 202 11.15 4.19 12.25
CA PRO A 202 11.45 4.17 13.68
C PRO A 202 11.17 2.84 14.38
N ALA A 203 10.21 2.04 13.89
CA ALA A 203 9.78 0.78 14.48
C ALA A 203 10.47 -0.46 13.89
N HIS A 204 11.25 -0.31 12.81
CA HIS A 204 11.80 -1.43 12.05
C HIS A 204 13.30 -1.26 11.85
N GLY A 205 14.07 -2.30 12.20
CA GLY A 205 15.49 -2.36 11.91
C GLY A 205 15.76 -2.80 10.48
N ASN A 206 17.02 -2.71 10.07
CA ASN A 206 17.52 -3.30 8.84
C ASN A 206 17.78 -4.80 9.00
N ALA A 207 17.80 -5.53 7.89
CA ALA A 207 18.30 -6.89 7.85
C ALA A 207 19.79 -6.92 8.24
N ILE A 208 20.20 -7.99 8.93
CA ILE A 208 21.61 -8.18 9.32
C ILE A 208 22.49 -8.40 8.08
N LEU A 209 21.93 -9.09 7.08
CA LEU A 209 22.61 -9.41 5.83
C LEU A 209 22.09 -8.51 4.69
N PRO A 210 22.98 -8.02 3.80
CA PRO A 210 22.58 -7.25 2.65
C PRO A 210 21.60 -8.02 1.76
N ILE A 211 20.47 -7.40 1.43
CA ILE A 211 19.50 -7.98 0.51
C ILE A 211 20.02 -7.88 -0.93
N GLN A 212 20.07 -9.03 -1.59
CA GLN A 212 20.48 -9.14 -2.99
C GLN A 212 19.51 -8.39 -3.90
N ARG A 213 20.07 -7.72 -4.90
CA ARG A 213 19.30 -7.03 -5.93
C ARG A 213 18.45 -8.02 -6.72
N PRO A 214 17.13 -7.79 -6.87
CA PRO A 214 16.28 -8.65 -7.70
C PRO A 214 16.79 -8.66 -9.15
N LYS A 215 16.70 -9.81 -9.81
CA LYS A 215 17.21 -9.95 -11.19
C LYS A 215 16.46 -9.03 -12.14
N GLN A 216 15.17 -8.80 -11.88
CA GLN A 216 14.29 -7.96 -12.69
C GLN A 216 14.19 -6.52 -12.19
N TYR A 217 15.13 -6.03 -11.38
CA TYR A 217 15.03 -4.67 -10.81
C TYR A 217 14.86 -3.57 -11.86
N GLU A 218 15.61 -3.64 -12.98
CA GLU A 218 15.49 -2.65 -14.06
C GLU A 218 14.12 -2.68 -14.73
N LEU A 219 13.51 -3.86 -14.84
CA LEU A 219 12.14 -4.01 -15.31
C LEU A 219 11.17 -3.37 -14.32
N MET A 220 11.29 -3.66 -13.02
CA MET A 220 10.47 -3.04 -11.97
C MET A 220 10.54 -1.52 -12.01
N LYS A 221 11.74 -0.93 -12.18
CA LYS A 221 11.89 0.53 -12.32
C LYS A 221 11.12 1.08 -13.52
N LYS A 222 11.23 0.44 -14.69
CA LYS A 222 10.50 0.86 -15.90
C LYS A 222 8.98 0.78 -15.71
N LEU A 223 8.50 -0.31 -15.11
CA LEU A 223 7.08 -0.50 -14.83
C LEU A 223 6.57 0.53 -13.80
N ALA A 224 7.31 0.74 -12.71
CA ALA A 224 6.98 1.73 -11.69
C ALA A 224 6.92 3.15 -12.26
N ALA A 225 7.88 3.52 -13.11
CA ALA A 225 7.91 4.81 -13.79
C ALA A 225 6.63 5.04 -14.61
N LYS A 226 6.23 4.03 -15.41
CA LYS A 226 5.01 4.10 -16.23
C LYS A 226 3.73 4.17 -15.40
N LEU A 227 3.68 3.45 -14.27
CA LEU A 227 2.49 3.41 -13.41
C LEU A 227 2.29 4.67 -12.56
N SER A 228 3.37 5.40 -12.27
CA SER A 228 3.38 6.56 -11.36
C SER A 228 3.51 7.91 -12.07
N GLU A 229 3.46 7.93 -13.40
CA GLU A 229 3.53 9.15 -14.20
C GLU A 229 2.44 10.15 -13.79
N LYS A 230 2.78 11.44 -13.63
CA LYS A 230 1.85 12.53 -13.25
C LYS A 230 1.27 12.41 -11.84
N MET A 231 1.81 11.52 -11.01
CA MET A 231 1.46 11.43 -9.59
C MET A 231 2.51 12.16 -8.76
N PRO A 232 2.12 13.14 -7.90
CA PRO A 232 3.08 13.82 -7.02
C PRO A 232 3.94 12.85 -6.20
N PHE A 233 3.33 11.75 -5.80
CA PHE A 233 3.98 10.60 -5.19
C PHE A 233 3.10 9.36 -5.38
N ALA A 234 3.72 8.21 -5.65
CA ALA A 234 3.11 6.89 -5.52
C ALA A 234 4.18 5.86 -5.17
N ARG A 235 3.85 4.95 -4.25
CA ARG A 235 4.64 3.75 -4.01
C ARG A 235 4.08 2.62 -4.86
N ILE A 236 4.93 2.00 -5.67
CA ILE A 236 4.56 0.88 -6.54
C ILE A 236 5.22 -0.38 -6.01
N ASP A 237 4.41 -1.35 -5.63
CA ASP A 237 4.88 -2.57 -5.00
C ASP A 237 4.93 -3.71 -6.04
N PHE A 238 6.02 -4.47 -6.05
CA PHE A 238 6.19 -5.67 -6.86
C PHE A 238 6.68 -6.85 -6.03
N TYR A 239 6.43 -8.05 -6.57
CA TYR A 239 7.05 -9.30 -6.19
C TYR A 239 7.94 -9.81 -7.33
N GLU A 240 9.02 -10.51 -6.99
CA GLU A 240 9.78 -11.33 -7.95
C GLU A 240 9.68 -12.80 -7.53
N ILE A 241 9.09 -13.63 -8.40
CA ILE A 241 8.89 -15.06 -8.13
C ILE A 241 9.40 -15.81 -9.35
N ASN A 242 10.39 -16.67 -9.15
CA ASN A 242 11.05 -17.42 -10.23
C ASN A 242 11.45 -16.50 -11.39
N GLU A 243 12.09 -15.36 -11.06
CA GLU A 243 12.55 -14.33 -12.00
C GLU A 243 11.45 -13.65 -12.81
N LYS A 244 10.18 -13.82 -12.42
CA LYS A 244 9.03 -13.13 -13.01
C LYS A 244 8.51 -12.07 -12.05
N VAL A 245 8.25 -10.87 -12.60
CA VAL A 245 7.69 -9.74 -11.87
C VAL A 245 6.17 -9.87 -11.77
N TYR A 246 5.63 -9.60 -10.59
CA TYR A 246 4.19 -9.46 -10.36
C TYR A 246 3.90 -8.14 -9.65
N PHE A 247 2.89 -7.43 -10.12
CA PHE A 247 2.34 -6.25 -9.47
C PHE A 247 1.67 -6.63 -8.15
N GLY A 248 1.97 -5.87 -7.09
CA GLY A 248 1.37 -5.98 -5.77
C GLY A 248 0.28 -4.95 -5.55
N GLU A 249 0.67 -3.67 -5.40
CA GLU A 249 -0.26 -2.57 -5.14
C GLU A 249 0.30 -1.20 -5.57
N ILE A 250 -0.60 -0.22 -5.71
CA ILE A 250 -0.27 1.21 -5.76
C ILE A 250 -0.70 1.82 -4.43
N THR A 251 0.25 2.45 -3.73
CA THR A 251 0.01 3.07 -2.42
C THR A 251 0.37 4.54 -2.45
N PHE A 252 -0.64 5.40 -2.30
CA PHE A 252 -0.47 6.87 -2.30
C PHE A 252 0.02 7.43 -0.97
N TYR A 253 -0.30 6.77 0.15
CA TYR A 253 0.03 7.26 1.49
C TYR A 253 0.63 6.15 2.36
N PRO A 254 1.91 5.74 2.16
CA PRO A 254 2.58 4.76 2.99
C PRO A 254 2.48 5.12 4.47
N ALA A 255 2.13 4.14 5.32
CA ALA A 255 1.85 4.35 6.75
C ALA A 255 0.82 5.48 7.03
N SER A 256 -0.06 5.76 6.07
CA SER A 256 -0.97 6.90 6.07
C SER A 256 -0.27 8.26 6.24
N GLY A 257 1.03 8.35 5.95
CA GLY A 257 1.84 9.54 6.23
C GLY A 257 1.94 9.91 7.72
N PHE A 258 1.74 8.95 8.64
CA PHE A 258 1.85 9.15 10.09
C PHE A 258 3.06 8.45 10.72
N GLU A 259 4.05 8.09 9.91
CA GLU A 259 5.30 7.49 10.35
C GLU A 259 6.47 8.23 9.74
N GLY A 260 7.42 8.66 10.58
CA GLY A 260 8.61 9.38 10.14
C GLY A 260 9.73 8.46 9.66
N PHE A 261 10.94 9.02 9.61
CA PHE A 261 12.17 8.35 9.20
C PHE A 261 13.30 8.65 10.20
N LYS A 262 14.30 7.78 10.26
CA LYS A 262 15.55 8.00 10.99
C LYS A 262 16.74 7.85 10.03
N PRO A 263 17.64 8.84 9.91
CA PRO A 263 17.55 10.18 10.50
C PRO A 263 16.39 11.01 9.93
N GLU A 264 15.93 12.01 10.70
CA GLU A 264 14.74 12.83 10.39
C GLU A 264 14.87 13.63 9.09
N GLU A 265 16.10 13.92 8.65
CA GLU A 265 16.40 14.61 7.39
C GLU A 265 15.81 13.92 6.15
N TRP A 266 15.57 12.61 6.21
CA TRP A 266 14.93 11.88 5.12
C TRP A 266 13.47 12.30 4.90
N ASP A 267 12.75 12.72 5.95
CA ASP A 267 11.40 13.25 5.80
C ASP A 267 11.42 14.55 4.96
N LEU A 268 12.42 15.41 5.17
CA LEU A 268 12.63 16.62 4.35
C LEU A 268 13.06 16.27 2.92
N LYS A 269 14.06 15.40 2.76
CA LYS A 269 14.60 15.00 1.45
C LYS A 269 13.55 14.38 0.54
N LEU A 270 12.73 13.46 1.06
CA LEU A 270 11.60 12.91 0.30
C LEU A 270 10.54 13.98 0.02
N GLY A 271 10.34 14.90 0.96
CA GLY A 271 9.46 16.05 0.80
C GLY A 271 9.85 16.91 -0.41
N GLU A 272 11.13 17.22 -0.60
CA GLU A 272 11.65 18.02 -1.71
C GLU A 272 11.34 17.41 -3.10
N TRP A 273 11.26 16.08 -3.19
CA TRP A 273 10.93 15.39 -4.44
C TRP A 273 9.44 15.47 -4.79
N ILE A 274 8.56 15.72 -3.82
CA ILE A 274 7.12 15.90 -4.08
C ILE A 274 6.84 17.32 -4.54
N LYS A 275 6.42 17.45 -5.79
CA LYS A 275 5.83 18.67 -6.34
C LYS A 275 4.31 18.63 -6.14
N LEU A 276 3.80 19.51 -5.28
CA LEU A 276 2.36 19.61 -5.06
C LEU A 276 1.66 20.26 -6.27
N PRO A 277 0.46 19.81 -6.66
CA PRO A 277 -0.33 20.47 -7.69
C PRO A 277 -0.61 21.94 -7.36
N THR A 278 -0.46 22.84 -8.33
CA THR A 278 -0.82 24.26 -8.17
C THR A 278 -2.32 24.42 -8.30
N GLY A 279 -3.04 24.75 -7.21
CA GLY A 279 -4.47 25.11 -7.26
C GLY A 279 -5.40 24.55 -6.18
N GLY A 280 -4.90 24.09 -5.03
CA GLY A 280 -5.71 23.40 -4.01
C GLY A 280 -5.96 24.15 -2.69
N THR A 281 -5.99 25.48 -2.67
CA THR A 281 -6.10 26.24 -1.40
C THR A 281 -7.39 27.00 -1.17
N ASP A 282 -8.43 26.77 -1.98
CA ASP A 282 -9.74 27.39 -1.76
C ASP A 282 -10.70 26.46 -0.99
#